data_AF-A0A0K8RQ15-F1
#
_entry.id   AF-A0A0K8RQ15-F1
#
_cell.length_a   1.000
_cell.length_b   1.000
_cell.length_c   1.000
_cell.angle_alpha   90.00
_cell.angle_beta   90.00
_cell.angle_gamma   90.00
#
_symmetry.space_group_name_H-M   'P 1'
#
loop_
_entity.id
_entity.type
_entity.pdbx_description
1 polymer ?
#
loop_
_entity_poly.entity_id
_entity_poly.type
_entity_poly.pdbx_seq_one_letter_code
_entity_poly.pdbx_strand_id
1 'polypeptide(L)'
;PGFFLHPYQWQAPYEFNTSFFDGFCKFRGYGFGRDDAKTFSGVTMAARQFARLLGANADSISGCQSSTYLMANNRSSSEVHTLSNCSRRAIEYKLQTINNCSCLRTDYTGPVNPAYLPSHFLNKTDICNLRHENLTFCNQIGTRRNEAYVVDCSVACCEKRTQNIREAVAILAPDGATSDECQLCLSGKCTKKTATSSSSGAEPAVVNESLC
;
A
#
# COMPACT_ATOMS: atom_id res chain seq x y z
N PRO A 1 5.18 -6.10 -18.75
CA PRO A 1 4.90 -6.89 -17.53
C PRO A 1 3.39 -6.90 -17.28
N GLY A 2 2.82 -8.01 -16.83
CA GLY A 2 1.36 -8.14 -16.59
C GLY A 2 1.04 -8.35 -15.12
N PHE A 3 -0.02 -7.73 -14.62
CA PHE A 3 -0.52 -7.93 -13.26
C PHE A 3 -1.96 -8.41 -13.29
N PHE A 4 -2.25 -9.51 -12.59
CA PHE A 4 -3.57 -10.14 -12.58
C PHE A 4 -4.10 -10.26 -11.16
N LEU A 5 -5.37 -9.90 -10.95
CA LEU A 5 -6.04 -10.02 -9.66
C LEU A 5 -6.89 -11.31 -9.60
N HIS A 6 -6.87 -12.02 -8.46
CA HIS A 6 -7.67 -13.23 -8.23
C HIS A 6 -8.37 -13.23 -6.85
N PRO A 7 -9.43 -14.02 -6.64
CA PRO A 7 -10.19 -14.01 -5.38
C PRO A 7 -9.61 -14.86 -4.23
N TYR A 8 -8.69 -15.81 -4.51
CA TYR A 8 -8.19 -16.77 -3.51
C TYR A 8 -7.32 -16.15 -2.40
N GLN A 9 -7.49 -16.62 -1.16
CA GLN A 9 -6.79 -16.13 0.03
C GLN A 9 -5.57 -16.97 0.37
N TRP A 10 -4.38 -16.38 0.31
CA TRP A 10 -3.12 -17.01 0.70
C TRP A 10 -2.51 -16.32 1.93
N GLN A 11 -1.81 -17.10 2.76
CA GLN A 11 -1.01 -16.52 3.85
C GLN A 11 0.18 -15.77 3.27
N ALA A 12 0.65 -14.73 3.98
CA ALA A 12 1.69 -13.82 3.50
C ALA A 12 2.99 -14.48 2.99
N PRO A 13 3.48 -15.59 3.59
CA PRO A 13 4.63 -16.30 3.06
C PRO A 13 4.40 -16.88 1.65
N TYR A 14 3.19 -17.32 1.35
CA TYR A 14 2.84 -17.92 0.05
C TYR A 14 2.58 -16.87 -1.02
N GLU A 15 2.25 -15.63 -0.64
CA GLU A 15 2.07 -14.53 -1.59
C GLU A 15 3.34 -14.17 -2.32
N PHE A 16 4.50 -14.41 -1.72
CA PHE A 16 5.73 -14.25 -2.44
C PHE A 16 5.79 -15.24 -3.62
N ASN A 17 5.22 -16.44 -3.55
CA ASN A 17 5.28 -17.41 -4.65
C ASN A 17 4.38 -17.06 -5.86
N THR A 18 3.73 -15.90 -5.86
CA THR A 18 2.71 -15.52 -6.86
C THR A 18 3.26 -14.57 -7.92
N SER A 19 4.55 -14.26 -7.88
CA SER A 19 5.30 -13.61 -8.95
C SER A 19 6.65 -14.27 -9.16
N PHE A 20 7.20 -14.13 -10.36
CA PHE A 20 8.58 -14.54 -10.61
C PHE A 20 9.54 -13.54 -9.98
N PHE A 21 10.43 -14.06 -9.14
CA PHE A 21 11.54 -13.28 -8.60
C PHE A 21 12.46 -12.81 -9.74
N ASP A 22 12.84 -11.54 -9.72
CA ASP A 22 13.71 -10.93 -10.73
C ASP A 22 13.18 -11.14 -12.17
N GLY A 23 11.85 -11.21 -12.32
CA GLY A 23 11.18 -11.43 -13.60
C GLY A 23 11.00 -10.16 -14.44
N PHE A 24 11.22 -8.97 -13.87
CA PHE A 24 11.00 -7.72 -14.59
C PHE A 24 11.91 -7.64 -15.82
N CYS A 25 11.33 -7.22 -16.95
CA CYS A 25 11.98 -7.21 -18.27
C CYS A 25 12.39 -8.58 -18.83
N LYS A 26 11.83 -9.68 -18.31
CA LYS A 26 12.00 -11.03 -18.84
C LYS A 26 10.67 -11.60 -19.33
N PHE A 27 10.71 -12.71 -20.07
CA PHE A 27 9.52 -13.43 -20.55
C PHE A 27 8.53 -13.79 -19.41
N ARG A 28 9.04 -14.02 -18.20
CA ARG A 28 8.25 -14.33 -16.99
C ARG A 28 7.96 -13.10 -16.11
N GLY A 29 7.90 -11.91 -16.70
CA GLY A 29 7.67 -10.65 -15.99
C GLY A 29 6.21 -10.40 -15.59
N TYR A 30 5.59 -11.33 -14.88
CA TYR A 30 4.22 -11.18 -14.40
C TYR A 30 4.05 -11.68 -12.96
N GLY A 31 3.00 -11.17 -12.32
CA GLY A 31 2.63 -11.54 -10.95
C GLY A 31 1.11 -11.54 -10.76
N PHE A 32 0.68 -12.30 -9.76
CA PHE A 32 -0.70 -12.43 -9.36
C PHE A 32 -0.89 -11.81 -7.97
N GLY A 33 -1.93 -11.00 -7.83
CA GLY A 33 -2.33 -10.42 -6.56
C GLY A 33 -3.75 -10.79 -6.19
N ARG A 34 -4.06 -10.78 -4.90
CA ARG A 34 -5.43 -10.82 -4.43
C ARG A 34 -5.92 -9.42 -4.16
N ASP A 35 -7.13 -9.13 -4.62
CA ASP A 35 -7.89 -7.97 -4.18
C ASP A 35 -9.19 -8.44 -3.55
N ASP A 36 -9.52 -7.93 -2.37
CA ASP A 36 -10.80 -8.19 -1.72
C ASP A 36 -11.92 -7.28 -2.24
N ALA A 37 -11.57 -6.33 -3.12
CA ALA A 37 -12.45 -5.31 -3.71
C ALA A 37 -13.21 -4.46 -2.68
N LYS A 38 -12.75 -4.47 -1.42
CA LYS A 38 -13.38 -3.80 -0.28
C LYS A 38 -12.43 -2.81 0.38
N THR A 39 -11.19 -3.22 0.62
CA THR A 39 -10.23 -2.49 1.45
C THR A 39 -9.01 -1.99 0.67
N PHE A 40 -9.05 -2.03 -0.67
CA PHE A 40 -7.91 -1.79 -1.55
C PHE A 40 -6.72 -2.71 -1.27
N SER A 41 -6.97 -3.93 -0.75
CA SER A 41 -5.91 -4.88 -0.41
C SER A 41 -5.03 -5.24 -1.63
N GLY A 42 -5.61 -5.15 -2.83
CA GLY A 42 -4.89 -5.34 -4.09
C GLY A 42 -3.73 -4.37 -4.33
N VAL A 43 -3.77 -3.15 -3.76
CA VAL A 43 -2.73 -2.13 -3.97
C VAL A 43 -1.42 -2.55 -3.30
N THR A 44 -1.46 -2.88 -2.00
CA THR A 44 -0.30 -3.39 -1.27
C THR A 44 0.22 -4.68 -1.89
N MET A 45 -0.69 -5.54 -2.37
CA MET A 45 -0.30 -6.76 -3.06
C MET A 45 0.47 -6.46 -4.35
N ALA A 46 -0.05 -5.58 -5.19
CA ALA A 46 0.61 -5.16 -6.42
C ALA A 46 2.01 -4.63 -6.13
N ALA A 47 2.15 -3.74 -5.14
CA ALA A 47 3.43 -3.21 -4.73
C ALA A 47 4.44 -4.31 -4.34
N ARG A 48 4.01 -5.31 -3.55
CA ARG A 48 4.86 -6.46 -3.17
C ARG A 48 5.28 -7.31 -4.36
N GLN A 49 4.37 -7.60 -5.28
CA GLN A 49 4.68 -8.39 -6.46
C GLN A 49 5.60 -7.64 -7.44
N PHE A 50 5.40 -6.33 -7.61
CA PHE A 50 6.33 -5.48 -8.37
C PHE A 50 7.72 -5.45 -7.74
N ALA A 51 7.82 -5.30 -6.41
CA ALA A 51 9.08 -5.39 -5.69
C ALA A 51 9.78 -6.74 -5.94
N ARG A 52 9.04 -7.87 -5.92
CA ARG A 52 9.58 -9.19 -6.28
C ARG A 52 10.08 -9.29 -7.71
N LEU A 53 9.30 -8.80 -8.67
CA LEU A 53 9.70 -8.76 -10.06
C LEU A 53 10.99 -7.94 -10.25
N LEU A 54 11.16 -6.89 -9.45
CA LEU A 54 12.36 -6.06 -9.38
C LEU A 54 13.47 -6.64 -8.47
N GLY A 55 13.37 -7.90 -8.05
CA GLY A 55 14.44 -8.61 -7.35
C GLY A 55 14.49 -8.42 -5.83
N ALA A 56 13.51 -7.77 -5.20
CA ALA A 56 13.37 -7.79 -3.74
C ALA A 56 12.74 -9.11 -3.27
N ASN A 57 13.40 -9.83 -2.36
CA ASN A 57 12.82 -11.03 -1.74
C ASN A 57 12.07 -10.64 -0.46
N ALA A 58 11.44 -11.62 0.18
CA ALA A 58 10.92 -11.44 1.54
C ALA A 58 12.05 -10.97 2.47
N ASP A 59 11.79 -9.96 3.29
CA ASP A 59 12.82 -9.36 4.14
C ASP A 59 13.47 -10.37 5.10
N SER A 60 12.68 -11.35 5.57
CA SER A 60 13.17 -12.45 6.42
C SER A 60 14.21 -13.34 5.73
N ILE A 61 14.22 -13.38 4.40
CA ILE A 61 15.17 -14.15 3.58
C ILE A 61 16.38 -13.26 3.21
N SER A 62 16.15 -11.98 2.96
CA SER A 62 17.17 -11.01 2.51
C SER A 62 18.05 -10.43 3.62
N GLY A 63 18.00 -10.98 4.84
CA GLY A 63 18.82 -10.51 5.98
C GLY A 63 18.22 -9.33 6.74
N CYS A 64 17.05 -8.82 6.35
CA CYS A 64 16.27 -7.84 7.12
C CYS A 64 15.29 -8.59 8.04
N GLN A 65 15.83 -9.38 8.99
CA GLN A 65 15.03 -10.15 9.94
C GLN A 65 14.15 -9.24 10.81
N SER A 66 12.97 -9.74 11.21
CA SER A 66 11.98 -8.98 12.00
C SER A 66 11.50 -7.67 11.35
N SER A 67 11.64 -7.54 10.03
CA SER A 67 11.12 -6.41 9.27
C SER A 67 9.59 -6.29 9.44
N THR A 68 9.13 -5.04 9.44
CA THR A 68 7.72 -4.67 9.39
C THR A 68 7.37 -3.88 8.13
N TYR A 69 8.30 -3.83 7.17
CA TYR A 69 8.18 -3.09 5.91
C TYR A 69 7.34 -3.83 4.86
N LEU A 70 7.17 -3.24 3.68
CA LEU A 70 6.39 -3.78 2.56
C LEU A 70 6.68 -5.26 2.25
N MET A 71 7.94 -5.68 2.35
CA MET A 71 8.39 -7.05 2.04
C MET A 71 8.48 -7.97 3.26
N ALA A 72 7.90 -7.57 4.40
CA ALA A 72 7.78 -8.41 5.58
C ALA A 72 6.68 -9.50 5.43
N ASN A 73 6.78 -10.58 6.21
CA ASN A 73 5.70 -11.56 6.33
C ASN A 73 4.48 -11.01 7.10
N ASN A 74 4.64 -9.93 7.87
CA ASN A 74 3.56 -9.28 8.60
C ASN A 74 2.90 -8.19 7.72
N ARG A 75 1.55 -8.19 7.66
CA ARG A 75 0.76 -7.19 6.91
C ARG A 75 0.17 -6.07 7.77
N SER A 76 0.30 -6.17 9.10
CA SER A 76 -0.41 -5.32 10.05
C SER A 76 0.44 -4.14 10.54
N SER A 77 1.62 -3.93 9.99
CA SER A 77 2.48 -2.81 10.40
C SER A 77 2.08 -1.52 9.72
N SER A 78 2.23 -0.41 10.44
CA SER A 78 2.18 0.94 9.86
C SER A 78 3.22 1.13 8.76
N GLU A 79 4.37 0.46 8.80
CA GLU A 79 5.46 0.61 7.81
C GLU A 79 5.30 -0.33 6.59
N VAL A 80 4.17 -1.02 6.45
CA VAL A 80 3.90 -1.92 5.31
C VAL A 80 3.86 -1.20 3.94
N HIS A 81 3.87 0.13 3.92
CA HIS A 81 3.88 0.95 2.71
C HIS A 81 5.30 1.41 2.30
N THR A 82 6.32 1.17 3.13
CA THR A 82 7.71 1.57 2.86
C THR A 82 8.60 0.36 2.61
N LEU A 83 9.68 0.55 1.84
CA LEU A 83 10.67 -0.50 1.57
C LEU A 83 11.71 -0.56 2.70
N SER A 84 12.08 -1.77 3.12
CA SER A 84 13.25 -1.98 3.96
C SER A 84 14.53 -1.59 3.21
N ASN A 85 15.64 -1.41 3.94
CA ASN A 85 16.94 -1.18 3.30
C ASN A 85 17.38 -2.36 2.41
N CYS A 86 17.05 -3.60 2.76
CA CYS A 86 17.37 -4.78 1.93
C CYS A 86 16.61 -4.75 0.61
N SER A 87 15.29 -4.52 0.69
CA SER A 87 14.42 -4.44 -0.48
C SER A 87 14.79 -3.27 -1.38
N ARG A 88 15.08 -2.10 -0.80
CA ARG A 88 15.52 -0.92 -1.56
C ARG A 88 16.80 -1.17 -2.34
N ARG A 89 17.83 -1.72 -1.69
CA ARG A 89 19.11 -2.05 -2.36
C ARG A 89 18.95 -3.06 -3.50
N ALA A 90 18.13 -4.09 -3.29
CA ALA A 90 17.88 -5.10 -4.32
C ALA A 90 17.20 -4.50 -5.56
N ILE A 91 16.20 -3.64 -5.34
CA ILE A 91 15.50 -2.93 -6.42
C ILE A 91 16.43 -1.94 -7.12
N GLU A 92 17.21 -1.15 -6.38
CA GLU A 92 18.19 -0.22 -6.93
C GLU A 92 19.20 -0.95 -7.82
N TYR A 93 19.76 -2.07 -7.34
CA TYR A 93 20.66 -2.91 -8.12
C TYR A 93 19.98 -3.41 -9.40
N LYS A 94 18.75 -3.94 -9.29
CA LYS A 94 18.01 -4.39 -10.48
C LYS A 94 17.83 -3.24 -11.46
N LEU A 95 17.34 -2.08 -11.04
CA LEU A 95 17.11 -0.93 -11.92
C LEU A 95 18.41 -0.48 -12.62
N GLN A 96 19.55 -0.52 -11.93
CA GLN A 96 20.86 -0.26 -12.56
C GLN A 96 21.19 -1.29 -13.65
N THR A 97 20.87 -2.57 -13.45
CA THR A 97 21.14 -3.62 -14.45
C THR A 97 20.22 -3.58 -15.66
N ILE A 98 19.01 -3.02 -15.55
CA ILE A 98 18.03 -2.99 -16.65
C ILE A 98 17.75 -1.58 -17.20
N ASN A 99 18.48 -0.56 -16.73
CA ASN A 99 18.27 0.86 -17.08
C ASN A 99 18.20 1.15 -18.59
N ASN A 100 18.91 0.37 -19.39
CA ASN A 100 18.97 0.51 -20.84
C ASN A 100 18.02 -0.43 -21.60
N CYS A 101 17.33 -1.37 -20.93
CA CYS A 101 16.42 -2.28 -21.62
C CYS A 101 15.12 -1.54 -22.02
N SER A 102 14.67 -1.75 -23.26
CA SER A 102 13.50 -1.08 -23.86
C SER A 102 12.19 -1.27 -23.09
N CYS A 103 12.06 -2.38 -22.36
CA CYS A 103 10.92 -2.73 -21.51
C CYS A 103 10.62 -1.75 -20.36
N LEU A 104 11.59 -0.94 -19.92
CA LEU A 104 11.39 0.11 -18.92
C LEU A 104 10.82 1.38 -19.52
N ARG A 105 11.02 1.59 -20.82
CA ARG A 105 10.53 2.76 -21.52
C ARG A 105 9.04 2.59 -21.75
N THR A 106 8.26 3.24 -20.91
CA THR A 106 6.84 3.43 -21.18
C THR A 106 6.65 4.84 -21.70
N ASP A 107 6.48 4.99 -23.01
CA ASP A 107 5.95 6.23 -23.62
C ASP A 107 4.46 6.44 -23.25
N TYR A 108 3.97 5.69 -22.25
CA TYR A 108 2.62 5.72 -21.75
C TYR A 108 2.38 6.99 -20.95
N THR A 109 1.71 7.93 -21.60
CA THR A 109 1.12 9.13 -21.00
C THR A 109 -0.36 8.88 -20.76
N GLY A 110 -0.69 7.87 -19.95
CA GLY A 110 -2.07 7.68 -19.51
C GLY A 110 -2.51 8.80 -18.57
N PRO A 111 -3.82 9.09 -18.51
CA PRO A 111 -4.35 10.01 -17.52
C PRO A 111 -4.09 9.44 -16.12
N VAL A 112 -3.07 9.94 -15.43
CA VAL A 112 -2.97 9.81 -13.98
C VAL A 112 -3.94 10.85 -13.43
N ASN A 113 -4.99 10.42 -12.73
CA ASN A 113 -5.85 11.33 -12.01
C ASN A 113 -5.39 11.38 -10.54
N PRO A 114 -4.50 12.31 -10.17
CA PRO A 114 -3.98 12.41 -8.81
C PRO A 114 -5.01 12.91 -7.79
N ALA A 115 -6.21 13.28 -8.22
CA ALA A 115 -7.17 13.97 -7.37
C ALA A 115 -7.90 13.04 -6.38
N TYR A 116 -7.98 11.72 -6.66
CA TYR A 116 -8.80 10.81 -5.86
C TYR A 116 -7.96 9.95 -4.91
N LEU A 117 -8.00 10.32 -3.63
CA LEU A 117 -7.54 9.49 -2.51
C LEU A 117 -8.58 8.42 -2.10
N PRO A 118 -8.16 7.29 -1.48
CA PRO A 118 -9.06 6.23 -1.00
C PRO A 118 -10.26 6.72 -0.18
N SER A 119 -10.10 7.78 0.62
CA SER A 119 -11.18 8.39 1.40
C SER A 119 -12.35 8.89 0.54
N HIS A 120 -12.09 9.35 -0.69
CA HIS A 120 -13.15 9.80 -1.59
C HIS A 120 -14.04 8.65 -2.06
N PHE A 121 -13.45 7.47 -2.26
CA PHE A 121 -14.17 6.26 -2.68
C PHE A 121 -14.91 5.60 -1.51
N LEU A 122 -14.33 5.63 -0.31
CA LEU A 122 -14.91 5.04 0.90
C LEU A 122 -15.80 6.02 1.68
N ASN A 123 -16.08 7.19 1.10
CA ASN A 123 -16.93 8.19 1.74
C ASN A 123 -18.29 7.57 2.11
N LYS A 124 -18.72 7.77 3.36
CA LYS A 124 -19.94 7.20 3.95
C LYS A 124 -19.98 5.66 4.03
N THR A 125 -18.88 4.97 3.75
CA THR A 125 -18.78 3.52 3.89
C THR A 125 -18.28 3.17 5.30
N ASP A 126 -18.94 2.20 5.94
CA ASP A 126 -18.45 1.65 7.20
C ASP A 126 -17.23 0.74 6.96
N ILE A 127 -16.04 1.32 7.05
CA ILE A 127 -14.78 0.61 6.85
C ILE A 127 -14.51 -0.46 7.93
N CYS A 128 -15.12 -0.35 9.12
CA CYS A 128 -15.05 -1.41 10.13
C CYS A 128 -15.84 -2.64 9.66
N ASN A 129 -17.02 -2.42 9.09
CA ASN A 129 -17.84 -3.49 8.52
C ASN A 129 -17.16 -4.16 7.32
N LEU A 130 -16.46 -3.39 6.48
CA LEU A 130 -15.67 -3.95 5.38
C LEU A 130 -14.56 -4.89 5.85
N ARG A 131 -13.94 -4.57 6.99
CA ARG A 131 -12.89 -5.40 7.59
C ARG A 131 -13.43 -6.66 8.23
N HIS A 132 -14.56 -6.57 8.93
CA HIS A 132 -15.24 -7.72 9.52
C HIS A 132 -16.72 -7.42 9.70
N GLU A 133 -17.59 -8.33 9.24
CA GLU A 133 -19.04 -8.09 9.16
C GLU A 133 -19.71 -7.78 10.51
N ASN A 134 -19.14 -8.28 11.61
CA ASN A 134 -19.62 -8.04 12.98
C ASN A 134 -19.13 -6.72 13.60
N LEU A 135 -18.28 -5.96 12.92
CA LEU A 135 -17.77 -4.67 13.39
C LEU A 135 -18.50 -3.50 12.74
N THR A 136 -18.53 -2.38 13.45
CA THR A 136 -19.06 -1.07 13.05
C THR A 136 -18.21 0.02 13.70
N PHE A 137 -18.35 1.27 13.30
CA PHE A 137 -17.73 2.37 14.05
C PHE A 137 -18.14 2.37 15.53
N CYS A 138 -17.15 2.50 16.42
CA CYS A 138 -17.41 2.86 17.82
C CYS A 138 -17.99 4.27 17.86
N ASN A 139 -19.01 4.49 18.68
CA ASN A 139 -19.70 5.77 18.89
C ASN A 139 -20.85 6.03 17.88
N GLN A 140 -22.04 5.51 18.20
CA GLN A 140 -23.31 6.02 17.67
C GLN A 140 -23.91 7.13 18.57
N ILE A 141 -23.10 7.99 19.20
CA ILE A 141 -23.63 9.17 19.90
C ILE A 141 -23.78 10.30 18.87
N GLY A 142 -24.88 10.26 18.08
CA GLY A 142 -25.23 11.32 17.12
C GLY A 142 -25.95 10.84 15.85
N THR A 143 -26.58 11.77 15.13
CA THR A 143 -27.43 11.57 13.94
C THR A 143 -26.70 11.13 12.66
N ARG A 144 -25.38 10.92 12.70
CA ARG A 144 -24.56 10.59 11.52
C ARG A 144 -24.03 9.17 11.57
N ARG A 145 -24.91 8.20 11.29
CA ARG A 145 -24.61 6.75 11.33
C ARG A 145 -23.53 6.29 10.34
N ASN A 146 -23.14 7.13 9.39
CA ASN A 146 -22.27 6.77 8.27
C ASN A 146 -20.92 7.52 8.27
N GLU A 147 -20.56 8.22 9.35
CA GLU A 147 -19.30 8.96 9.45
C GLU A 147 -18.43 8.41 10.59
N ALA A 148 -17.19 8.01 10.27
CA ALA A 148 -16.23 7.56 11.26
C ALA A 148 -15.64 8.75 12.03
N TYR A 149 -15.48 8.62 13.34
CA TYR A 149 -14.64 9.55 14.10
C TYR A 149 -13.16 9.15 13.94
N VAL A 150 -12.36 10.01 13.33
CA VAL A 150 -10.95 9.77 13.03
C VAL A 150 -10.07 10.52 14.03
N VAL A 151 -9.24 9.79 14.78
CA VAL A 151 -8.26 10.34 15.73
C VAL A 151 -6.89 9.80 15.38
N ASP A 152 -5.90 10.69 15.22
CA ASP A 152 -4.53 10.33 14.82
C ASP A 152 -4.49 9.29 13.68
N CYS A 153 -5.26 9.56 12.62
CA CYS A 153 -5.42 8.70 11.45
C CYS A 153 -5.82 7.24 11.75
N SER A 154 -6.54 7.06 12.85
CA SER A 154 -7.12 5.81 13.29
C SER A 154 -8.62 5.94 13.47
N VAL A 155 -9.33 4.84 13.20
CA VAL A 155 -10.76 4.69 13.41
C VAL A 155 -10.99 3.57 14.41
N ALA A 156 -11.81 3.82 15.42
CA ALA A 156 -12.20 2.82 16.40
C ALA A 156 -13.37 1.96 15.87
N CYS A 157 -13.17 0.64 15.84
CA CYS A 157 -14.17 -0.34 15.45
C CYS A 157 -14.67 -1.15 16.64
N CYS A 158 -15.99 -1.23 16.82
CA CYS A 158 -16.65 -1.93 17.90
C CYS A 158 -17.50 -3.08 17.36
N GLU A 159 -17.75 -4.09 18.18
CA GLU A 159 -18.72 -5.12 17.85
C GLU A 159 -20.14 -4.51 17.78
N LYS A 160 -20.88 -4.83 16.71
CA LYS A 160 -22.21 -4.26 16.44
C LYS A 160 -23.21 -4.44 17.59
N ARG A 161 -23.10 -5.56 18.33
CA ARG A 161 -24.06 -5.93 19.38
C ARG A 161 -23.81 -5.19 20.69
N THR A 162 -22.54 -5.11 21.10
CA THR A 162 -22.18 -4.56 22.41
C THR A 162 -21.85 -3.07 22.33
N GLN A 163 -21.31 -2.62 21.19
CA GLN A 163 -20.73 -1.29 21.02
C GLN A 163 -19.77 -0.91 22.15
N ASN A 164 -19.09 -1.90 22.73
CA ASN A 164 -18.22 -1.71 23.88
C ASN A 164 -16.91 -1.04 23.45
N ILE A 165 -16.74 0.24 23.78
CA ILE A 165 -15.54 1.01 23.44
C ILE A 165 -14.27 0.47 24.12
N ARG A 166 -14.40 -0.27 25.24
CA ARG A 166 -13.24 -0.87 25.92
C ARG A 166 -12.63 -2.03 25.14
N GLU A 167 -13.40 -2.61 24.22
CA GLU A 167 -12.98 -3.69 23.33
C GLU A 167 -12.79 -3.19 21.89
N ALA A 168 -12.75 -1.86 21.71
CA ALA A 168 -12.57 -1.25 20.41
C ALA A 168 -11.24 -1.68 19.78
N VAL A 169 -11.30 -2.08 18.51
CA VAL A 169 -10.13 -2.34 17.69
C VAL A 169 -9.87 -1.11 16.84
N ALA A 170 -8.68 -0.51 16.98
CA ALA A 170 -8.26 0.57 16.10
C ALA A 170 -7.84 0.01 14.73
N ILE A 171 -8.28 0.66 13.66
CA ILE A 171 -7.82 0.43 12.29
C ILE A 171 -7.32 1.74 11.70
N LEU A 172 -6.45 1.67 10.69
CA LEU A 172 -6.01 2.86 9.98
C LEU A 172 -7.17 3.50 9.22
N ALA A 173 -7.29 4.82 9.31
CA ALA A 173 -8.16 5.59 8.44
C ALA A 173 -7.64 5.51 7.00
N PRO A 174 -8.52 5.53 5.99
CA PRO A 174 -8.09 5.54 4.60
C PRO A 174 -7.31 6.82 4.29
N ASP A 175 -6.32 6.70 3.41
CA ASP A 175 -5.58 7.86 2.93
C ASP A 175 -6.54 8.90 2.35
N GLY A 176 -6.34 10.15 2.74
CA GLY A 176 -7.22 11.27 2.44
C GLY A 176 -8.31 11.54 3.47
N ALA A 177 -8.42 10.76 4.55
CA ALA A 177 -9.34 11.08 5.64
C ALA A 177 -8.91 12.37 6.37
N THR A 178 -9.89 13.10 6.90
CA THR A 178 -9.68 14.38 7.61
C THR A 178 -10.43 14.36 8.93
N SER A 179 -9.93 15.07 9.94
CA SER A 179 -10.60 15.31 11.22
C SER A 179 -10.23 16.69 11.79
N ASP A 180 -10.84 17.07 12.91
CA ASP A 180 -10.57 18.34 13.57
C ASP A 180 -9.10 18.49 13.98
N GLU A 181 -8.46 17.37 14.36
CA GLU A 181 -7.06 17.31 14.77
C GLU A 181 -6.12 16.98 13.60
N CYS A 182 -6.65 16.54 12.46
CA CYS A 182 -5.85 16.08 11.34
C CYS A 182 -6.30 16.60 9.97
N GLN A 183 -5.44 17.39 9.33
CA GLN A 183 -5.75 17.94 8.01
C GLN A 183 -5.88 16.86 6.94
N LEU A 184 -5.00 15.86 6.96
CA LEU A 184 -4.97 14.80 5.98
C LEU A 184 -4.26 13.57 6.55
N CYS A 185 -4.88 12.41 6.43
CA CYS A 185 -4.24 11.14 6.73
C CYS A 185 -3.52 10.61 5.52
N LEU A 186 -2.24 10.30 5.68
CA LEU A 186 -1.41 9.64 4.67
C LEU A 186 -0.60 8.54 5.34
N SER A 187 -0.81 7.31 4.89
CA SER A 187 -0.10 6.13 5.38
C SER A 187 -0.16 5.97 6.90
N GLY A 188 -1.33 6.23 7.48
CA GLY A 188 -1.57 6.16 8.93
C GLY A 188 -0.92 7.27 9.74
N LYS A 189 -0.35 8.31 9.09
CA LYS A 189 0.25 9.47 9.76
C LYS A 189 -0.55 10.71 9.46
N CYS A 190 -0.74 11.53 10.47
CA CYS A 190 -1.41 12.80 10.32
C CYS A 190 -0.47 13.87 9.75
N THR A 191 -0.86 14.50 8.63
CA THR A 191 -0.20 15.72 8.19
C THR A 191 -0.73 16.91 8.99
N LYS A 192 0.16 17.68 9.60
CA LYS A 192 -0.20 19.00 10.13
C LYS A 192 -0.39 19.97 8.95
N LYS A 193 -1.17 21.04 9.17
CA LYS A 193 -1.18 22.21 8.27
C LYS A 193 0.25 22.68 8.06
N THR A 194 0.82 22.31 6.92
CA THR A 194 2.13 22.79 6.51
C THR A 194 1.87 24.11 5.80
N ALA A 195 2.34 25.22 6.39
CA ALA A 195 2.47 26.47 5.66
C ALA A 195 3.39 26.19 4.46
N THR A 196 2.85 26.33 3.27
CA THR A 196 3.45 25.97 1.99
C THR A 196 4.86 26.54 1.84
N SER A 197 5.84 25.70 1.50
CA SER A 197 6.95 26.12 0.64
C SER A 197 7.28 25.00 -0.35
N SER A 198 7.40 25.44 -1.59
CA SER A 198 7.37 24.71 -2.84
C SER A 198 8.76 24.37 -3.36
N SER A 199 8.83 23.26 -4.13
CA SER A 199 9.71 23.02 -5.31
C SER A 199 11.22 23.03 -5.08
N SER A 200 12.11 22.34 -5.81
CA SER A 200 12.11 21.39 -6.93
C SER A 200 13.60 21.21 -7.26
N GLY A 201 14.01 20.10 -7.88
CA GLY A 201 15.31 20.06 -8.55
C GLY A 201 15.74 18.65 -8.89
N ALA A 202 15.45 18.22 -10.12
CA ALA A 202 16.08 17.10 -10.77
C ALA A 202 16.94 17.63 -11.92
N GLU A 203 18.13 17.05 -12.13
CA GLU A 203 18.82 17.11 -13.43
C GLU A 203 19.53 15.77 -13.72
N PRO A 204 19.65 15.38 -15.01
CA PRO A 204 19.92 14.01 -15.44
C PRO A 204 21.37 13.79 -15.91
N ALA A 205 21.78 12.53 -16.11
CA ALA A 205 22.96 12.24 -16.93
C ALA A 205 22.90 10.86 -17.65
N VAL A 206 22.91 10.98 -18.98
CA VAL A 206 23.74 10.31 -20.00
C VAL A 206 23.71 8.77 -20.16
N VAL A 207 23.45 8.42 -21.42
CA VAL A 207 23.32 7.12 -22.09
C VAL A 207 24.67 6.42 -22.26
N ASN A 208 24.67 5.09 -22.13
CA ASN A 208 25.64 4.23 -22.82
C ASN A 208 24.97 2.91 -23.22
N GLU A 209 25.02 2.60 -24.51
CA GLU A 209 24.50 1.37 -25.12
C GLU A 209 25.40 0.16 -24.79
N SER A 210 24.79 -0.97 -24.37
CA SER A 210 24.78 -2.24 -25.12
C SER A 210 24.43 -3.47 -24.25
N LEU A 211 23.64 -4.36 -24.89
CA LEU A 211 23.35 -5.78 -24.62
C LEU A 211 22.55 -6.18 -23.37
N CYS A 212 21.23 -6.01 -23.48
CA CYS A 212 20.28 -7.13 -23.31
C CYS A 212 20.23 -7.84 -24.69
#